data_AF-A0A1G5MW82-F1
#
_entry.id   AF-A0A1G5MW82-F1
#
_cell.length_a   1.000
_cell.length_b   1.000
_cell.length_c   1.000
_cell.angle_alpha   90.00
_cell.angle_beta   90.00
_cell.angle_gamma   90.00
#
_symmetry.space_group_name_H-M   'P 1'
#
loop_
_entity.id
_entity.type
_entity.pdbx_description
1 polymer ?
#
loop_
_entity_poly.entity_id
_entity_poly.type
_entity_poly.pdbx_seq_one_letter_code
_entity_poly.pdbx_strand_id
1 'polypeptide(L)'
;MTAARSTLVQFQNGTNAFLTRQSWNLAHGIWTEDMLPPEQIGAGSAAQPLTVSWESESDGFMTGTEGSVTYLLQDGQTTLYVYWDNPFVGSNGYDIKLDGPLSSDYSVDHSGGSGDNATVTFSLKAAS
;
A
#
# COMPACT_ATOMS: atom_id res chain seq x y z
N MET A 1 -21.68 7.30 -10.05
CA MET A 1 -20.99 8.57 -9.69
C MET A 1 -19.52 8.23 -9.55
N THR A 2 -18.62 9.13 -9.93
CA THR A 2 -17.18 8.96 -9.67
C THR A 2 -16.87 9.59 -8.33
N ALA A 3 -16.03 8.96 -7.51
CA ALA A 3 -15.60 9.53 -6.24
C ALA A 3 -14.86 10.87 -6.45
N ALA A 4 -14.94 11.75 -5.45
CA ALA A 4 -14.21 13.02 -5.48
C ALA A 4 -12.71 12.84 -5.21
N ARG A 5 -12.36 11.80 -4.45
CA ARG A 5 -10.99 11.36 -4.16
C ARG A 5 -10.87 9.86 -4.35
N SER A 6 -9.78 9.40 -4.95
CA SER A 6 -9.39 7.98 -4.95
C SER A 6 -7.88 7.81 -4.80
N THR A 7 -7.46 6.66 -4.26
CA THR A 7 -6.04 6.29 -4.20
C THR A 7 -5.85 4.87 -4.68
N LEU A 8 -5.33 4.72 -5.90
CA LEU A 8 -4.82 3.46 -6.40
C LEU A 8 -3.43 3.23 -5.83
N VAL A 9 -3.30 2.22 -4.98
CA VAL A 9 -2.00 1.74 -4.52
C VAL A 9 -1.48 0.70 -5.50
N GLN A 10 -0.28 0.93 -6.03
CA GLN A 10 0.52 -0.07 -6.72
C GLN A 10 1.66 -0.52 -5.81
N PHE A 11 1.66 -1.77 -5.39
CA PHE A 11 2.71 -2.33 -4.55
C PHE A 11 3.64 -3.23 -5.36
N GLN A 12 4.94 -2.92 -5.33
CA GLN A 12 5.98 -3.65 -6.01
C GLN A 12 6.82 -4.44 -5.01
N ASN A 13 6.70 -5.77 -5.05
CA ASN A 13 7.59 -6.67 -4.33
C ASN A 13 8.79 -7.02 -5.21
N GLY A 14 9.91 -6.32 -5.00
CA GLY A 14 11.20 -6.58 -5.63
C GLY A 14 12.05 -7.62 -4.90
N THR A 15 11.48 -8.38 -3.97
CA THR A 15 12.19 -9.36 -3.13
C THR A 15 11.70 -10.78 -3.41
N ASN A 16 12.46 -11.76 -2.94
CA ASN A 16 12.05 -13.16 -2.96
C ASN A 16 11.11 -13.55 -1.79
N ALA A 17 10.67 -12.58 -0.96
CA ALA A 17 9.81 -12.86 0.17
C ALA A 17 8.34 -12.96 -0.24
N PHE A 18 7.64 -13.96 0.28
CA PHE A 18 6.18 -13.99 0.27
C PHE A 18 5.61 -13.11 1.38
N LEU A 19 4.46 -12.49 1.13
CA LEU A 19 3.77 -11.62 2.08
C LEU A 19 2.35 -12.14 2.31
N THR A 20 1.92 -12.17 3.56
CA THR A 20 0.55 -12.53 3.96
C THR A 20 -0.10 -11.38 4.71
N ARG A 21 -1.23 -10.89 4.21
CA ARG A 21 -1.98 -9.79 4.82
C ARG A 21 -2.45 -10.19 6.21
N GLN A 22 -2.09 -9.42 7.22
CA GLN A 22 -2.55 -9.60 8.60
C GLN A 22 -3.82 -8.79 8.86
N SER A 23 -3.83 -7.55 8.39
CA SER A 23 -4.93 -6.62 8.62
C SER A 23 -4.96 -5.55 7.54
N TRP A 24 -6.11 -4.89 7.44
CA TRP A 24 -6.29 -3.65 6.71
C TRP A 24 -7.35 -2.82 7.42
N ASN A 25 -7.35 -1.52 7.19
CA ASN A 25 -8.32 -0.60 7.73
C ASN A 25 -8.56 0.55 6.75
N LEU A 26 -9.78 1.05 6.70
CA LEU A 26 -10.10 2.36 6.13
C LEU A 26 -10.58 3.26 7.27
N ALA A 27 -9.86 4.34 7.54
CA ALA A 27 -10.33 5.38 8.44
C ALA A 27 -11.40 6.25 7.76
N HIS A 28 -11.25 6.45 6.44
CA HIS A 28 -12.17 7.19 5.60
C HIS A 28 -12.33 6.55 4.21
N GLY A 29 -13.53 6.69 3.64
CA GLY A 29 -13.85 6.15 2.33
C GLY A 29 -14.27 4.68 2.35
N ILE A 30 -14.38 4.12 1.16
CA ILE A 30 -14.70 2.72 0.91
C ILE A 30 -13.66 2.11 -0.03
N TRP A 31 -13.57 0.79 -0.04
CA TRP A 31 -12.86 0.09 -1.09
C TRP A 31 -13.58 0.28 -2.42
N THR A 32 -12.82 0.56 -3.48
CA THR A 32 -13.34 0.47 -4.85
C THR A 32 -13.71 -0.99 -5.13
N GLU A 33 -14.76 -1.21 -5.93
CA GLU A 33 -15.36 -2.54 -6.15
C GLU A 33 -14.31 -3.60 -6.52
N ASP A 34 -14.26 -4.68 -5.74
CA ASP A 34 -13.30 -5.79 -5.88
C ASP A 34 -11.80 -5.42 -5.83
N MET A 35 -11.44 -4.21 -5.37
CA MET A 35 -10.06 -3.72 -5.28
C MET A 35 -9.52 -3.69 -3.84
N LEU A 36 -9.63 -4.83 -3.15
CA LEU A 36 -9.08 -5.02 -1.80
C LEU A 36 -7.56 -5.32 -1.86
N PRO A 37 -6.78 -4.96 -0.82
CA PRO A 37 -5.39 -5.40 -0.70
C PRO A 37 -5.32 -6.93 -0.73
N PRO A 38 -4.51 -7.59 -1.58
CA PRO A 38 -4.52 -9.05 -1.68
C PRO A 38 -4.18 -9.74 -0.36
N GLU A 39 -4.78 -10.90 -0.10
CA GLU A 39 -4.42 -11.72 1.08
C GLU A 39 -2.98 -12.24 1.00
N GLN A 40 -2.53 -12.58 -0.21
CA GLN A 40 -1.18 -13.07 -0.48
C GLN A 40 -0.54 -12.24 -1.59
N ILE A 41 0.73 -11.89 -1.39
CA ILE A 41 1.58 -11.32 -2.44
C ILE A 41 2.78 -12.25 -2.61
N GLY A 42 2.96 -12.73 -3.82
CA GLY A 42 4.05 -13.63 -4.16
C GLY A 42 5.42 -12.95 -4.13
N ALA A 43 6.45 -13.78 -4.24
CA ALA A 43 7.82 -13.34 -4.48
C ALA A 43 7.95 -12.67 -5.86
N GLY A 44 8.78 -11.63 -5.93
CA GLY A 44 9.31 -11.07 -7.16
C GLY A 44 10.83 -11.12 -7.17
N SER A 45 11.45 -10.14 -7.83
CA SER A 45 12.91 -9.97 -7.85
C SER A 45 13.27 -8.53 -8.17
N ALA A 46 14.52 -8.14 -7.93
CA ALA A 46 15.00 -6.81 -8.30
C ALA A 46 14.91 -6.56 -9.82
N ALA A 47 15.12 -7.60 -10.65
CA ALA A 47 15.04 -7.50 -12.10
C ALA A 47 13.59 -7.48 -12.62
N GLN A 48 12.69 -8.19 -11.95
CA GLN A 48 11.27 -8.32 -12.30
C GLN A 48 10.43 -8.33 -11.01
N PRO A 49 10.03 -7.15 -10.49
CA PRO A 49 9.19 -7.07 -9.31
C PRO A 49 7.80 -7.63 -9.58
N LEU A 50 7.21 -8.33 -8.60
CA LEU A 50 5.79 -8.64 -8.65
C LEU A 50 5.00 -7.38 -8.29
N THR A 51 4.08 -6.98 -9.15
CA THR A 51 3.20 -5.81 -8.91
C THR A 51 1.78 -6.27 -8.64
N VAL A 52 1.18 -5.76 -7.57
CA VAL A 52 -0.24 -5.91 -7.24
C VAL A 52 -0.85 -4.54 -6.98
N SER A 53 -2.18 -4.45 -6.97
CA SER A 53 -2.87 -3.19 -6.72
C SER A 53 -4.14 -3.34 -5.90
N TRP A 54 -4.49 -2.28 -5.19
CA TRP A 54 -5.77 -2.10 -4.50
C TRP A 54 -6.15 -0.62 -4.52
N GLU A 55 -7.42 -0.31 -4.34
CA GLU A 55 -7.91 1.07 -4.44
C GLU A 55 -9.03 1.34 -3.44
N SER A 56 -8.97 2.52 -2.84
CA SER A 56 -10.06 3.07 -2.04
C SER A 56 -10.45 4.45 -2.54
N GLU A 57 -11.69 4.83 -2.25
CA GLU A 57 -12.33 6.03 -2.78
C GLU A 57 -13.23 6.71 -1.73
N SER A 58 -13.43 8.02 -1.87
CA SER A 58 -14.33 8.78 -1.00
C SER A 58 -15.80 8.42 -1.24
N ASP A 59 -16.57 8.16 -0.19
CA ASP A 59 -18.00 7.84 -0.22
C ASP A 59 -18.90 8.86 0.52
N GLY A 60 -18.29 9.89 1.12
CA GLY A 60 -18.96 10.91 1.93
C GLY A 60 -18.94 12.31 1.31
N PHE A 61 -19.74 13.22 1.89
CA PHE A 61 -19.74 14.62 1.50
C PHE A 61 -18.51 15.33 2.04
N MET A 62 -17.68 15.89 1.14
CA MET A 62 -16.42 16.57 1.49
C MET A 62 -15.44 15.70 2.29
N THR A 63 -15.42 14.39 2.04
CA THR A 63 -14.45 13.46 2.64
C THR A 63 -13.37 13.04 1.65
N GLY A 64 -12.25 12.57 2.18
CA GLY A 64 -11.19 11.91 1.43
C GLY A 64 -11.28 10.39 1.53
N THR A 65 -10.17 9.73 1.21
CA THR A 65 -9.96 8.32 1.53
C THR A 65 -8.65 8.14 2.27
N GLU A 66 -8.67 7.35 3.33
CA GLU A 66 -7.52 7.10 4.19
C GLU A 66 -7.53 5.65 4.63
N GLY A 67 -6.41 4.97 4.51
CA GLY A 67 -6.31 3.57 4.88
C GLY A 67 -4.90 3.07 5.10
N SER A 68 -4.86 1.83 5.59
CA SER A 68 -3.61 1.11 5.78
C SER A 68 -3.79 -0.39 5.58
N VAL A 69 -2.68 -1.06 5.32
CA VAL A 69 -2.57 -2.52 5.28
C VAL A 69 -1.27 -2.96 5.94
N THR A 70 -1.33 -4.05 6.70
CA THR A 70 -0.15 -4.71 7.28
C THR A 70 0.01 -6.09 6.68
N TYR A 71 1.21 -6.38 6.19
CA TYR A 71 1.64 -7.68 5.71
C TYR A 71 2.68 -8.28 6.65
N LEU A 72 2.65 -9.60 6.81
CA LEU A 72 3.69 -10.40 7.45
C LEU A 72 4.57 -11.01 6.36
N LEU A 73 5.89 -10.90 6.50
CA LEU A 73 6.86 -11.54 5.62
C LEU A 73 6.96 -13.04 5.92
N GLN A 74 7.55 -13.77 4.99
CA GLN A 74 7.70 -15.23 5.05
C GLN A 74 8.43 -15.77 6.30
N ASP A 75 9.19 -14.92 7.00
CA ASP A 75 9.86 -15.29 8.26
C ASP A 75 8.89 -15.40 9.45
N GLY A 76 7.64 -14.99 9.25
CA GLY A 76 6.57 -15.05 10.24
C GLY A 76 6.70 -14.03 11.36
N GLN A 77 7.62 -13.06 11.27
CA GLN A 77 7.91 -12.09 12.34
C GLN A 77 8.12 -10.67 11.83
N THR A 78 8.68 -10.50 10.63
CA THR A 78 8.89 -9.18 10.04
C THR A 78 7.59 -8.69 9.41
N THR A 79 7.19 -7.46 9.72
CA THR A 79 5.96 -6.86 9.22
C THR A 79 6.27 -5.68 8.29
N LEU A 80 5.40 -5.50 7.30
CA LEU A 80 5.39 -4.40 6.36
C LEU A 80 4.07 -3.64 6.53
N TYR A 81 4.15 -2.38 6.92
CA TYR A 81 3.03 -1.46 7.02
C TYR A 81 3.01 -0.52 5.83
N VAL A 82 1.86 -0.40 5.15
CA VAL A 82 1.62 0.54 4.05
C VAL A 82 0.42 1.41 4.40
N TYR A 83 0.57 2.73 4.27
CA TYR A 83 -0.45 3.72 4.61
C TYR A 83 -0.61 4.77 3.52
N TRP A 84 -1.85 5.20 3.30
CA TRP A 84 -2.21 6.30 2.42
C TRP A 84 -3.30 7.17 3.03
N ASP A 85 -3.24 8.46 2.71
CA ASP A 85 -4.26 9.47 2.99
C ASP A 85 -4.38 10.40 1.78
N ASN A 86 -5.58 10.53 1.24
CA ASN A 86 -5.93 11.47 0.18
C ASN A 86 -7.14 12.28 0.65
N PRO A 87 -6.90 13.38 1.40
CA PRO A 87 -7.94 14.16 2.03
C PRO A 87 -8.74 14.99 1.02
N PHE A 88 -9.95 15.39 1.39
CA PHE A 88 -10.76 16.30 0.54
C PHE A 88 -10.08 17.66 0.31
N VAL A 89 -9.37 18.16 1.33
CA VAL A 89 -8.55 19.39 1.29
C VAL A 89 -7.21 19.09 1.95
N GLY A 90 -6.12 19.43 1.26
CA GLY A 90 -4.76 19.22 1.76
C GLY A 90 -3.87 18.59 0.71
N SER A 91 -2.77 18.03 1.17
CA SER A 91 -1.86 17.22 0.36
C SER A 91 -1.96 15.76 0.77
N ASN A 92 -1.75 14.86 -0.18
CA ASN A 92 -1.78 13.44 0.10
C ASN A 92 -0.61 13.03 1.00
N GLY A 93 -0.86 12.08 1.89
CA GLY A 93 0.11 11.50 2.81
C GLY A 93 0.37 10.02 2.49
N TYR A 94 1.62 9.61 2.52
CA TYR A 94 2.02 8.23 2.25
C TYR A 94 3.12 7.81 3.22
N ASP A 95 3.05 6.56 3.67
CA ASP A 95 4.06 5.99 4.54
C ASP A 95 4.21 4.49 4.31
N ILE A 96 5.44 4.00 4.41
CA ILE A 96 5.77 2.58 4.31
C ILE A 96 6.89 2.25 5.28
N LYS A 97 6.67 1.24 6.10
CA LYS A 97 7.56 0.90 7.21
C LYS A 97 7.73 -0.60 7.34
N LEU A 98 8.92 -0.99 7.76
CA LEU A 98 9.24 -2.35 8.16
C LEU A 98 9.52 -2.38 9.66
N ASP A 99 9.10 -3.47 10.31
CA ASP A 99 9.46 -3.76 11.70
C ASP A 99 9.71 -5.27 11.87
N GLY A 100 10.52 -5.65 12.84
CA GLY A 100 10.87 -7.04 13.12
C GLY A 100 12.30 -7.44 12.75
N PRO A 101 12.66 -8.72 12.98
CA PRO A 101 14.04 -9.17 13.05
C PRO A 101 14.82 -9.08 11.74
N LEU A 102 14.14 -9.13 10.59
CA LEU A 102 14.79 -9.03 9.26
C LEU A 102 14.50 -7.69 8.58
N SER A 103 13.95 -6.70 9.29
CA SER A 103 13.64 -5.38 8.70
C SER A 103 14.84 -4.71 8.06
N SER A 104 16.05 -4.91 8.59
CA SER A 104 17.32 -4.38 8.04
C SER A 104 17.75 -5.02 6.72
N ASP A 105 17.21 -6.20 6.38
CA ASP A 105 17.56 -6.91 5.14
C ASP A 105 16.80 -6.36 3.93
N TYR A 106 15.90 -5.40 4.17
CA TYR A 106 15.03 -4.82 3.17
C TYR A 106 15.10 -3.28 3.19
N SER A 107 14.68 -2.68 2.09
CA SER A 107 14.45 -1.24 1.97
C SER A 107 13.07 -1.00 1.38
N VAL A 108 12.44 0.09 1.81
CA VAL A 108 11.12 0.51 1.35
C VAL A 108 11.15 1.94 0.87
N ASP A 109 10.33 2.25 -0.13
CA ASP A 109 10.20 3.58 -0.71
C ASP A 109 8.81 3.77 -1.35
N HIS A 110 8.45 5.02 -1.65
CA HIS A 110 7.24 5.33 -2.42
C HIS A 110 7.46 6.46 -3.42
N SER A 111 6.66 6.50 -4.48
CA SER A 111 6.69 7.55 -5.49
C SER A 111 5.31 7.79 -6.11
N GLY A 112 5.15 8.95 -6.76
CA GLY A 112 3.86 9.36 -7.32
C GLY A 112 2.90 9.89 -6.26
N GLY A 113 1.60 9.64 -6.43
CA GLY A 113 0.59 9.96 -5.44
C GLY A 113 0.06 11.40 -5.46
N SER A 114 0.27 12.18 -6.53
CA SER A 114 -0.31 13.52 -6.62
C SER A 114 -1.72 13.54 -7.21
N GLY A 115 -2.52 14.54 -6.83
CA GLY A 115 -3.83 14.80 -7.43
C GLY A 115 -4.98 14.17 -6.66
N ASP A 116 -6.20 14.40 -7.17
CA ASP A 116 -7.43 14.03 -6.48
C ASP A 116 -7.74 12.54 -6.61
N ASN A 117 -7.47 11.95 -7.78
CA ASN A 117 -7.51 10.52 -8.03
C ASN A 117 -6.07 10.07 -8.28
N ALA A 118 -5.41 9.64 -7.22
CA ALA A 118 -3.97 9.48 -7.17
C ALA A 118 -3.56 8.02 -7.42
N THR A 119 -2.47 7.81 -8.15
CA THR A 119 -1.75 6.53 -8.16
C THR A 119 -0.44 6.70 -7.41
N VAL A 120 -0.25 5.92 -6.35
CA VAL A 120 1.00 5.86 -5.58
C VAL A 120 1.64 4.49 -5.76
N THR A 121 2.95 4.47 -6.00
CA THR A 121 3.73 3.25 -6.11
C THR A 121 4.58 3.06 -4.87
N PHE A 122 4.33 2.00 -4.11
CA PHE A 122 5.16 1.55 -2.99
C PHE A 122 6.09 0.43 -3.45
N SER A 123 7.33 0.43 -2.97
CA SER A 123 8.34 -0.57 -3.32
C SER A 123 8.93 -1.23 -2.08
N LEU A 124 9.07 -2.55 -2.12
CA LEU A 124 9.89 -3.34 -1.20
C LEU A 124 11.07 -3.95 -1.98
N LYS A 125 12.29 -3.75 -1.52
CA LYS A 125 13.53 -4.23 -2.16
C LYS A 125 14.44 -4.88 -1.11
N ALA A 126 15.38 -5.72 -1.54
CA ALA A 126 16.47 -6.13 -0.66
C ALA A 126 17.34 -4.91 -0.30
N ALA A 127 17.87 -4.86 0.92
CA ALA A 127 18.89 -3.89 1.28
C ALA A 127 20.18 -4.17 0.51
N SER A 128 20.88 -3.10 0.11
CA SER A 128 22.14 -3.15 -0.63
C SER A 128 23.35 -2.96 0.28
#